data_AF-A0AAD4R0T8-F1
#
_entry.id   AF-A0AAD4R0T8-F1
#
_cell.length_a   1.000
_cell.length_b   1.000
_cell.length_c   1.000
_cell.angle_alpha   90.00
_cell.angle_beta   90.00
_cell.angle_gamma   90.00
#
_symmetry.space_group_name_H-M   'P 1'
#
loop_
_entity.id
_entity.type
_entity.pdbx_description
1 polymer ?
#
loop_
_entity_poly.entity_id
_entity_poly.type
_entity_poly.pdbx_seq_one_letter_code
_entity_poly.pdbx_strand_id
1 'polypeptide(L)'
;MNRIGKLFSLFALVTLLVYTQSLSLGRVKINVANATASSTTPKYEECPANEEYEDCGTSCEPTCDDDSYEACTDDCVTACQCVSGYVRNNGTCILKSQCS
;
A
#
# COMPACT_ATOMS: atom_id res chain seq x y z
N MET A 1 -31.44 42.53 -23.81
CA MET A 1 -31.08 41.41 -22.90
C MET A 1 -31.36 41.85 -21.46
N ASN A 2 -32.41 41.30 -20.85
CA ASN A 2 -33.05 41.80 -19.63
C ASN A 2 -32.11 41.84 -18.42
N ARG A 3 -32.24 42.86 -17.56
CA ARG A 3 -31.39 43.08 -16.37
C ARG A 3 -31.36 41.87 -15.41
N ILE A 4 -32.47 41.14 -15.33
CA ILE A 4 -32.61 39.89 -14.56
C ILE A 4 -31.72 38.77 -15.13
N GLY A 5 -31.65 38.64 -16.45
CA GLY A 5 -30.78 37.65 -17.11
C GLY A 5 -29.29 37.93 -16.91
N LYS A 6 -28.90 39.20 -16.78
CA LYS A 6 -27.52 39.56 -16.38
C LYS A 6 -27.22 39.16 -14.94
N LEU A 7 -28.18 39.27 -14.02
CA LEU A 7 -28.01 38.88 -12.62
C LEU A 7 -27.91 37.36 -12.45
N PHE A 8 -28.75 36.59 -13.15
CA PHE A 8 -28.64 35.12 -13.20
C PHE A 8 -27.31 34.66 -13.80
N SER A 9 -26.87 35.29 -14.89
CA SER A 9 -25.57 35.01 -15.49
C SER A 9 -24.41 35.36 -14.55
N LEU A 10 -24.51 36.45 -13.80
CA LEU A 10 -23.49 36.84 -12.82
C LEU A 10 -23.44 35.83 -11.66
N PHE A 11 -24.60 35.41 -11.16
CA PHE A 11 -24.68 34.42 -10.08
C PHE A 11 -24.09 33.08 -10.51
N ALA A 12 -24.43 32.59 -11.71
CA ALA A 12 -23.87 31.36 -12.28
C ALA A 12 -22.33 31.44 -12.44
N LEU A 13 -21.82 32.59 -12.88
CA LEU A 13 -20.37 32.83 -12.97
C LEU A 13 -19.71 32.85 -11.59
N VAL A 14 -20.31 33.51 -10.60
CA VAL A 14 -19.79 33.55 -9.23
C VAL A 14 -19.79 32.15 -8.61
N THR A 15 -20.84 31.34 -8.80
CA THR A 15 -20.89 29.96 -8.30
C THR A 15 -19.87 29.05 -8.97
N LEU A 16 -19.64 29.19 -10.29
CA LEU A 16 -18.59 28.44 -11.00
C LEU A 16 -17.20 28.83 -10.48
N LEU A 17 -16.93 30.14 -10.31
CA LEU A 17 -15.67 30.63 -9.74
C LEU A 17 -15.43 30.13 -8.31
N VAL A 18 -16.47 30.12 -7.46
CA VAL A 18 -16.38 29.60 -6.09
C VAL A 18 -16.18 28.08 -6.09
N TYR A 19 -16.90 27.33 -6.93
CA TYR A 19 -16.73 25.88 -7.07
C TYR A 19 -15.32 25.49 -7.54
N THR A 20 -14.75 26.25 -8.50
CA THR A 20 -13.35 26.06 -8.92
C THR A 20 -12.34 26.42 -7.83
N GLN A 21 -12.66 27.33 -6.92
CA GLN A 21 -11.83 27.65 -5.75
C GLN A 21 -11.92 26.57 -4.67
N SER A 22 -13.10 25.97 -4.46
CA SER A 22 -13.30 24.86 -3.52
C SER A 22 -12.54 23.59 -3.91
N LEU A 23 -12.37 23.32 -5.22
CA LEU A 23 -11.55 22.22 -5.74
C LEU A 23 -10.05 22.36 -5.44
N SER A 24 -9.57 23.57 -5.10
CA SER A 24 -8.16 23.86 -4.82
C SER A 24 -7.76 23.85 -3.34
N LEU A 25 -8.73 23.71 -2.42
CA LEU A 25 -8.49 23.62 -0.97
C LEU A 25 -8.42 22.19 -0.43
N GLY A 26 -8.26 21.20 -1.32
CA GLY A 26 -7.98 19.80 -0.96
C GLY A 26 -6.50 19.46 -0.88
N ARG A 27 -5.64 20.37 -0.40
CA ARG A 27 -4.21 20.06 -0.15
C ARG A 27 -3.91 20.08 1.33
N VAL A 28 -4.13 18.95 1.99
CA VAL A 28 -3.49 18.66 3.27
C VAL A 28 -1.98 18.62 3.02
N LYS A 29 -1.27 19.70 3.37
CA LYS A 29 0.21 19.69 3.43
C LYS A 29 0.59 19.22 4.83
N ILE A 30 0.87 17.93 4.99
CA ILE A 30 1.45 17.43 6.24
C ILE A 30 2.93 17.82 6.23
N ASN A 31 3.30 18.78 7.07
CA ASN A 31 4.70 19.08 7.35
C ASN A 31 5.22 18.02 8.34
N VAL A 32 5.68 16.87 7.84
CA VAL A 32 6.39 15.89 8.67
C VAL A 32 7.80 16.42 8.92
N ALA A 33 7.93 17.31 9.90
CA ALA A 33 9.21 17.79 10.41
C ALA A 33 9.45 17.18 11.79
N ASN A 34 9.53 15.84 11.87
CA ASN A 34 10.27 15.15 12.93
C ASN A 34 10.42 13.65 12.64
N ALA A 35 11.53 13.24 12.02
CA ALA A 35 11.95 11.84 12.03
C ALA A 35 12.92 11.61 13.20
N THR A 36 12.41 11.69 14.43
CA THR A 36 13.02 10.92 15.51
C THR A 36 12.63 9.47 15.27
N ALA A 37 13.59 8.66 14.84
CA ALA A 37 13.44 7.21 14.66
C ALA A 37 12.78 6.59 15.90
N SER A 38 11.49 6.30 15.81
CA SER A 38 10.72 5.61 16.83
C SER A 38 9.70 4.74 16.11
N SER A 39 10.21 3.58 15.70
CA SER A 39 9.54 2.46 15.06
C SER A 39 8.34 1.99 15.89
N THR A 40 7.14 2.48 15.56
CA THR A 40 5.88 1.82 15.93
C THR A 40 4.79 2.11 14.89
N THR A 41 5.14 2.03 13.60
CA THR A 41 4.20 1.69 12.53
C THR A 41 4.22 0.16 12.41
N PRO A 42 3.06 -0.51 12.20
CA PRO A 42 3.10 -1.95 11.94
C PRO A 42 3.93 -2.17 10.68
N LYS A 43 4.82 -3.17 10.74
CA LYS A 43 5.86 -3.53 9.77
C LYS A 43 5.27 -3.96 8.40
N TYR A 44 4.52 -3.09 7.74
CA TYR A 44 3.84 -3.33 6.46
C TYR A 44 3.99 -2.17 5.47
N GLU A 45 4.87 -1.18 5.70
CA GLU A 45 5.08 -0.20 4.62
C GLU A 45 5.81 -0.81 3.42
N GLU A 46 6.71 -1.79 3.62
CA GLU A 46 7.38 -2.53 2.54
C GLU A 46 7.79 -3.93 3.03
N CYS A 47 7.76 -4.93 2.15
CA CYS A 47 8.23 -6.27 2.48
C CYS A 47 9.74 -6.31 2.72
N PRO A 48 10.23 -7.18 3.61
CA PRO A 48 11.67 -7.43 3.79
C PRO A 48 12.37 -7.84 2.49
N ALA A 49 13.71 -7.82 2.51
CA ALA A 49 14.49 -8.26 1.37
C ALA A 49 14.17 -9.70 0.95
N ASN A 50 14.08 -9.92 -0.36
CA ASN A 50 13.72 -11.20 -1.00
C ASN A 50 12.29 -11.67 -0.68
N GLU A 51 11.41 -10.75 -0.27
CA GLU A 51 9.98 -10.99 -0.10
C GLU A 51 9.17 -10.07 -1.01
N GLU A 52 8.04 -10.56 -1.53
CA GLU A 52 7.03 -9.80 -2.25
C GLU A 52 5.71 -9.78 -1.49
N TYR A 53 4.99 -8.67 -1.59
CA TYR A 53 3.70 -8.51 -0.94
C TYR A 53 2.64 -9.24 -1.76
N GLU A 54 1.95 -10.17 -1.13
CA GLU A 54 0.85 -10.91 -1.71
C GLU A 54 -0.43 -10.59 -0.94
N ASP A 55 -1.43 -10.03 -1.64
CA ASP A 55 -2.77 -9.85 -1.09
C ASP A 55 -3.46 -11.20 -0.82
N CYS A 56 -3.09 -12.23 -1.58
CA CYS A 56 -3.66 -13.58 -1.52
C CYS A 56 -2.57 -14.60 -1.85
N GLY A 57 -1.62 -14.78 -0.94
CA GLY A 57 -0.51 -15.73 -1.07
C GLY A 57 -0.73 -17.04 -0.32
N THR A 58 0.25 -17.95 -0.38
CA THR A 58 0.20 -19.27 0.29
C THR A 58 0.31 -19.15 1.82
N SER A 59 -0.43 -19.97 2.56
CA SER A 59 -0.25 -20.11 4.02
C SER A 59 0.99 -20.93 4.40
N CYS A 60 1.62 -21.59 3.41
CA CYS A 60 2.81 -22.41 3.56
C CYS A 60 3.87 -21.98 2.56
N GLU A 61 4.89 -21.27 3.04
CA GLU A 61 6.06 -20.97 2.23
C GLU A 61 7.07 -22.12 2.31
N PRO A 62 7.76 -22.44 1.20
CA PRO A 62 8.82 -23.44 1.23
C PRO A 62 9.93 -23.03 2.19
N THR A 63 10.50 -24.01 2.88
CA THR A 63 11.60 -23.82 3.84
C THR A 63 12.86 -24.54 3.35
N CYS A 64 13.96 -24.42 4.10
CA CYS A 64 15.15 -25.23 3.79
C CYS A 64 14.93 -26.71 4.05
N ASP A 65 14.24 -27.04 5.13
CA ASP A 65 14.07 -28.41 5.62
C ASP A 65 12.93 -29.17 4.93
N ASP A 66 11.98 -28.43 4.36
CA ASP A 66 10.82 -29.00 3.67
C ASP A 66 10.35 -28.08 2.53
N ASP A 67 9.96 -28.69 1.42
CA ASP A 67 9.24 -28.00 0.36
C ASP A 67 7.78 -27.98 0.84
N SER A 68 7.37 -26.91 1.53
CA SER A 68 6.16 -26.93 2.34
C SER A 68 4.90 -27.41 1.58
N TYR A 69 4.52 -28.66 1.81
CA TYR A 69 3.31 -29.28 1.26
C TYR A 69 2.55 -30.13 2.29
N GLU A 70 3.07 -30.24 3.52
CA GLU A 70 2.45 -31.00 4.60
C GLU A 70 1.30 -30.18 5.23
N ALA A 71 0.13 -30.20 4.58
CA ALA A 71 -1.17 -29.69 5.04
C ALA A 71 -1.38 -28.16 5.02
N CYS A 72 -1.33 -27.57 3.83
CA CYS A 72 -1.76 -26.19 3.58
C CYS A 72 -3.25 -26.13 3.29
N THR A 73 -3.96 -25.16 3.88
CA THR A 73 -5.35 -24.87 3.51
C THR A 73 -5.40 -24.15 2.18
N ASP A 74 -6.47 -24.37 1.40
CA ASP A 74 -6.71 -23.62 0.15
C ASP A 74 -7.02 -22.12 0.40
N ASP A 75 -7.21 -21.73 1.67
CA ASP A 75 -7.35 -20.35 2.07
C ASP A 75 -6.04 -19.58 1.88
N CYS A 76 -6.11 -18.46 1.15
CA CYS A 76 -4.97 -17.57 0.97
C CYS A 76 -4.82 -16.56 2.11
N VAL A 77 -3.59 -16.08 2.29
CA VAL A 77 -3.25 -15.10 3.33
C VAL A 77 -2.63 -13.85 2.72
N THR A 78 -2.97 -12.70 3.28
CA THR A 78 -2.30 -11.44 2.97
C THR A 78 -0.99 -11.37 3.74
N ALA A 79 0.16 -11.49 3.06
CA ALA A 79 1.47 -11.59 3.69
C ALA A 79 2.62 -11.18 2.74
N CYS A 80 3.79 -10.93 3.31
CA CYS A 80 5.04 -10.88 2.56
C CYS A 80 5.59 -12.30 2.40
N GLN A 81 5.81 -12.72 1.15
CA GLN A 81 6.21 -14.09 0.80
C GLN A 81 7.55 -14.11 0.06
N CYS A 82 8.36 -15.13 0.29
CA CYS A 82 9.63 -15.32 -0.39
C CYS A 82 9.41 -15.34 -1.89
N VAL A 83 10.16 -14.50 -2.60
CA VAL A 83 10.15 -14.48 -4.07
C VAL A 83 10.64 -15.81 -4.63
N SER A 84 10.30 -16.10 -5.89
CA SER A 84 10.68 -17.35 -6.55
C SER A 84 12.19 -17.67 -6.44
N GLY A 85 12.50 -18.93 -6.08
CA GLY A 85 13.87 -19.41 -5.87
C GLY A 85 14.42 -19.18 -4.45
N TYR A 86 13.69 -18.46 -3.61
CA TYR A 86 13.99 -18.26 -2.20
C TYR A 86 13.08 -19.12 -1.31
N VAL A 87 13.57 -19.46 -0.13
CA VAL A 87 12.85 -20.22 0.89
C VAL A 87 13.00 -19.58 2.25
N ARG A 88 12.00 -19.77 3.10
CA ARG A 88 11.95 -19.22 4.46
C ARG A 88 12.92 -20.01 5.35
N ASN A 89 13.88 -19.30 5.93
CA ASN A 89 14.80 -19.83 6.92
C ASN A 89 14.93 -18.83 8.08
N ASN A 90 14.59 -19.26 9.30
CA ASN A 90 14.65 -18.44 10.52
C ASN A 90 14.02 -17.04 10.38
N GLY A 91 12.88 -16.94 9.67
CA GLY A 91 12.16 -15.68 9.47
C GLY A 91 12.67 -14.81 8.32
N THR A 92 13.68 -15.25 7.58
CA THR A 92 14.23 -14.53 6.41
C THR A 92 14.18 -15.40 5.15
N CYS A 93 14.05 -14.78 3.98
CA CYS A 93 14.09 -15.49 2.71
C CYS A 93 15.53 -15.54 2.16
N ILE A 94 16.05 -16.76 1.99
CA ILE A 94 17.38 -17.04 1.44
C ILE A 94 17.25 -17.89 0.17
N LEU A 95 18.28 -17.89 -0.69
CA LEU A 95 18.26 -18.75 -1.87
C LEU A 95 18.20 -20.22 -1.42
N LYS A 96 17.40 -21.06 -2.06
CA LYS A 96 17.35 -22.51 -1.75
C LYS A 96 18.73 -23.16 -1.84
N SER A 97 19.61 -22.66 -2.72
CA SER A 97 21.00 -23.11 -2.84
C SER A 97 21.90 -22.75 -1.65
N GLN A 98 21.43 -21.93 -0.71
CA GLN A 98 22.13 -21.57 0.53
C GLN A 98 21.66 -22.40 1.73
N CYS A 99 20.70 -23.31 1.56
CA CYS A 99 20.33 -24.28 2.58
C CYS A 99 21.50 -25.24 2.84
N SER A 100 21.64 -25.66 4.12
CA SER A 100 22.75 -26.49 4.60
C SER A 100 22.48 -27.99 4.47
#